data_AF-A0A2S7MVX0-F1
#
_entry.id   AF-A0A2S7MVX0-F1
#
_cell.length_a   1.000
_cell.length_b   1.000
_cell.length_c   1.000
_cell.angle_alpha   90.00
_cell.angle_beta   90.00
_cell.angle_gamma   90.00
#
_symmetry.space_group_name_H-M   'P 1'
#
loop_
_entity.id
_entity.type
_entity.pdbx_description
1 polymer ?
#
loop_
_entity_poly.entity_id
_entity_poly.type
_entity_poly.pdbx_seq_one_letter_code
_entity_poly.pdbx_strand_id
1 'polypeptide(L)' 'MESFDFSFNNKYVRMWFIWVLPILILSVILFLLLPVNYQWIPMYLPVPVVIIFFCWYQLDKYKNRN' A
#
# COMPACT_ATOMS: atom_id res chain seq x y z
N MET A 1 20.04 -11.71 -11.75
CA MET A 1 19.06 -11.07 -10.85
C MET A 1 17.75 -11.79 -11.06
N GLU A 2 17.14 -12.35 -10.01
CA GLU A 2 15.79 -12.91 -10.11
C GLU A 2 14.89 -11.78 -10.62
N SER A 3 14.27 -11.98 -11.78
CA SER A 3 13.37 -11.00 -12.38
C SER A 3 12.20 -10.78 -11.43
N PHE A 4 12.04 -9.54 -10.95
CA PHE A 4 10.87 -9.15 -10.18
C PHE A 4 9.62 -9.38 -11.04
N ASP A 5 8.81 -10.38 -10.66
CA ASP A 5 7.58 -10.72 -11.36
C ASP A 5 6.46 -9.75 -10.95
N PHE A 6 6.35 -8.66 -11.71
CA PHE A 6 5.27 -7.69 -11.59
C PHE A 6 4.00 -8.15 -12.31
N SER A 7 3.55 -9.35 -11.99
CA SER A 7 2.30 -9.91 -12.52
C SER A 7 1.22 -9.90 -11.44
N PHE A 8 -0.03 -9.62 -11.84
CA PHE A 8 -1.20 -9.80 -10.97
C PHE A 8 -1.46 -11.27 -10.60
N ASN A 9 -0.75 -12.22 -11.24
CA ASN A 9 -0.70 -13.61 -10.78
C ASN A 9 0.04 -13.76 -9.45
N ASN A 10 0.97 -12.86 -9.14
CA ASN A 10 1.59 -12.82 -7.83
C ASN A 10 0.61 -12.24 -6.80
N LYS A 11 0.21 -13.08 -5.84
CA LYS A 11 -0.71 -12.72 -4.75
C LYS A 11 -0.30 -11.44 -4.02
N TYR A 12 1.00 -11.21 -3.81
CA TYR A 12 1.51 -10.04 -3.10
C TYR A 12 1.36 -8.76 -3.91
N VAL A 13 1.69 -8.82 -5.21
CA VAL A 13 1.49 -7.69 -6.13
C VAL A 13 0.00 -7.36 -6.21
N ARG A 14 -0.86 -8.36 -6.40
CA ARG A 14 -2.31 -8.17 -6.44
C ARG A 14 -2.86 -7.52 -5.18
N MET A 15 -2.46 -7.99 -3.99
CA MET A 15 -2.92 -7.42 -2.72
C MET A 15 -2.37 -6.00 -2.51
N TRP A 16 -1.13 -5.72 -2.90
CA TRP A 16 -0.57 -4.37 -2.85
C TRP A 16 -1.41 -3.40 -3.69
N PHE A 17 -1.80 -3.81 -4.91
CA PHE A 17 -2.66 -3.02 -5.78
C PHE A 17 -4.08 -2.82 -5.24
N ILE A 18 -4.62 -3.79 -4.49
CA ILE A 18 -5.97 -3.66 -3.91
C ILE A 18 -5.96 -2.75 -2.67
N TRP A 19 -4.88 -2.76 -1.88
CA TRP A 19 -4.84 -2.08 -0.58
C TRP A 19 -4.13 -0.72 -0.65
N VAL A 20 -2.97 -0.67 -1.30
CA VAL A 20 -2.10 0.51 -1.30
C VAL A 20 -2.47 1.47 -2.41
N LEU A 21 -2.74 0.97 -3.62
CA LEU A 21 -3.02 1.84 -4.77
C LEU A 21 -4.26 2.73 -4.57
N PRO A 22 -5.42 2.25 -4.06
CA PRO A 22 -6.59 3.11 -3.86
C PRO A 22 -6.33 4.21 -2.84
N ILE A 23 -5.51 3.91 -1.83
CA ILE A 23 -5.16 4.88 -0.78
C ILE A 23 -4.17 5.91 -1.30
N LEU A 24 -3.23 5.52 -2.16
CA LEU A 24 -2.36 6.46 -2.87
C LEU A 24 -3.18 7.41 -3.75
N ILE A 25 -4.14 6.88 -4.52
CA ILE A 25 -5.05 7.69 -5.34
C ILE A 25 -5.85 8.65 -4.45
N LEU A 26 -6.42 8.15 -3.35
CA LEU A 26 -7.15 8.97 -2.39
C LEU A 26 -6.27 10.08 -1.78
N SER A 27 -5.02 9.77 -1.45
CA SER A 27 -4.06 10.74 -0.90
C SER A 27 -3.78 11.86 -1.89
N VAL A 28 -3.61 11.55 -3.18
CA VAL A 28 -3.42 12.55 -4.24
C VAL A 28 -4.66 13.44 -4.37
N ILE A 29 -5.85 12.84 -4.40
CA ILE A 29 -7.12 13.59 -4.47
C ILE A 29 -7.25 14.54 -3.28
N LEU A 30 -6.99 14.05 -2.06
CA LEU A 30 -7.04 14.86 -0.84
C LEU A 30 -6.00 15.98 -0.86
N PHE A 31 -4.78 15.73 -1.35
CA PHE A 31 -3.74 16.75 -1.42
C PHE A 31 -4.13 17.93 -2.32
N LEU A 32 -4.88 17.68 -3.40
CA LEU A 32 -5.38 18.71 -4.31
C LEU A 32 -6.59 19.47 -3.75
N LEU A 33 -7.45 18.80 -2.97
CA LEU A 33 -8.68 19.38 -2.43
C LEU A 33 -8.49 20.10 -1.10
N LEU A 34 -7.53 19.66 -0.27
CA LEU A 34 -7.38 20.18 1.09
C LEU A 34 -6.62 21.52 1.12
N PRO A 35 -7.02 22.45 1.99
CA PRO A 35 -6.21 23.63 2.30
C PRO A 35 -4.82 23.23 2.80
N VAL A 36 -3.83 24.12 2.60
CA VAL A 36 -2.42 23.91 3.01
C VAL A 36 -2.29 23.43 4.46
N ASN A 37 -3.11 23.99 5.35
CA ASN A 37 -3.15 23.68 6.79
C ASN A 37 -3.46 22.19 7.10
N TYR A 38 -4.10 21.49 6.15
CA TYR A 38 -4.52 20.10 6.27
C TYR A 38 -3.75 19.16 5.34
N GLN A 39 -2.78 19.65 4.56
CA GLN A 39 -1.99 18.81 3.63
C GLN A 39 -1.13 17.75 4.35
N TRP A 40 -0.93 17.87 5.66
CA TRP A 40 -0.31 16.82 6.46
C TRP A 40 -1.15 15.53 6.45
N ILE A 41 -2.48 15.62 6.33
CA ILE A 41 -3.37 14.44 6.32
C ILE A 41 -3.05 13.50 5.14
N PRO A 42 -3.10 13.93 3.87
CA PRO A 42 -2.73 13.08 2.74
C PRO A 42 -1.25 12.68 2.73
N MET A 43 -0.38 13.44 3.40
CA MET A 43 1.04 13.07 3.54
C MET A 43 1.23 11.85 4.46
N TYR A 44 0.48 11.77 5.57
CA TYR A 44 0.58 10.68 6.53
C TYR A 44 -0.39 9.53 6.27
N LEU A 45 -1.45 9.72 5.48
CA LEU A 45 -2.44 8.70 5.13
C LEU A 45 -1.83 7.39 4.56
N PRO A 46 -0.79 7.41 3.69
CA PRO A 46 -0.22 6.19 3.14
C PRO A 46 0.55 5.35 4.16
N VAL A 47 1.10 5.98 5.21
CA VAL A 47 1.98 5.35 6.21
C VAL A 47 1.31 4.15 6.90
N PRO A 48 0.13 4.28 7.55
CA PRO A 48 -0.52 3.15 8.19
C PRO A 48 -0.87 2.04 7.20
N VAL A 49 -1.20 2.37 5.96
CA VAL A 49 -1.59 1.39 4.93
C VAL A 49 -0.42 0.52 4.51
N VAL A 50 0.76 1.13 4.33
CA VAL A 50 1.99 0.38 4.06
C VAL A 50 2.37 -0.51 5.24
N ILE A 51 2.22 -0.02 6.48
CA ILE A 51 2.49 -0.81 7.69
C ILE A 51 1.55 -2.02 7.78
N ILE A 52 0.25 -1.82 7.58
CA ILE A 52 -0.75 -2.90 7.59
C ILE A 52 -0.43 -3.94 6.50
N PHE A 53 -0.11 -3.48 5.28
CA PHE A 53 0.26 -4.38 4.19
C PHE A 53 1.52 -5.18 4.54
N PHE A 54 2.54 -4.54 5.11
CA PHE A 54 3.79 -5.19 5.50
C PHE A 54 3.58 -6.22 6.61
N CYS A 55 2.79 -5.89 7.64
CA CYS A 55 2.41 -6.83 8.69
C CYS A 55 1.67 -8.04 8.12
N TRP A 56 0.70 -7.81 7.24
CA TRP A 56 -0.03 -8.90 6.57
C TRP A 56 0.90 -9.77 5.73
N TYR A 57 1.80 -9.16 4.97
CA TYR A 57 2.80 -9.87 4.16
C TYR A 57 3.66 -10.80 5.01
N GLN A 58 4.16 -10.32 6.16
CA GLN A 58 4.97 -11.11 7.08
C GLN A 58 4.17 -12.27 7.70
N LEU A 59 2.91 -12.04 8.08
CA LEU A 59 2.02 -13.08 8.61
C LEU A 59 1.72 -14.16 7.55
N ASP A 60 1.44 -13.78 6.31
CA ASP A 60 1.19 -14.72 5.22
C ASP A 60 2.43 -15.57 4.92
N LYS A 61 3.60 -14.94 4.91
CA LYS A 61 4.87 -15.64 4.71
C LYS A 61 5.18 -16.60 5.86
N TYR A 62 4.90 -16.21 7.10
CA TYR A 62 5.05 -17.10 8.26
C TYR A 62 4.11 -18.30 8.16
N LYS A 63 2.84 -18.07 7.79
CA LYS A 63 1.85 -19.12 7.63
C LYS A 63 2.18 -20.12 6.53
N ASN A 64 2.72 -19.67 5.39
CA ASN A 64 3.07 -20.57 4.28
C ASN A 64 4.40 -21.31 4.47
N ARG A 65 5.17 -20.98 5.52
CA ARG A 65 6.46 -21.62 5.84
C ARG A 65 6.30 -22.77 6.84
N ASN A 66 5.15 -22.83 7.52
CA ASN A 66 4.72 -23.90 8.42
C ASN A 66 3.74 -24.83 7.70
#